data_AF-A0A352IMY2-F1
#
_entry.id   AF-A0A352IMY2-F1
#
_cell.length_a   1.000
_cell.length_b   1.000
_cell.length_c   1.000
_cell.angle_alpha   90.00
_cell.angle_beta   90.00
_cell.angle_gamma   90.00
#
_symmetry.space_group_name_H-M   'P 1'
#
loop_
_entity.id
_entity.type
_entity.pdbx_description
1 polymer ?
#
loop_
_entity_poly.entity_id
_entity_poly.type
_entity_poly.pdbx_seq_one_letter_code
_entity_poly.pdbx_strand_id
1 'polypeptide(L)'
;YEQDEVTRLILDDHDVGAFEPVSHLTVGDFRNWLLSDLATPEMLVRIRAGITPEMAAAVCKIMRNQDLILVAQKCRVQTAFRSTVGLPGRMSTRLQPNHPTDDITGIAASILDGLLYGSGDAVIGINPATDNVAQSVRLLQLMDEVIRKYEIPTQSCVLTHVTNTLEAIE
;
A
#
# COMPACT_ATOMS: atom_id res chain seq x y z
N TYR A 1 1.55 21.33 -14.72
CA TYR A 1 2.04 21.78 -13.40
C TYR A 1 1.10 22.83 -12.80
N GLU A 2 0.73 23.85 -13.56
CA GLU A 2 -0.09 25.00 -13.14
C GLU A 2 -1.54 24.63 -12.82
N GLN A 3 -2.06 23.59 -13.48
CA GLN A 3 -3.48 23.22 -13.46
C GLN A 3 -3.81 22.00 -12.59
N ASP A 4 -2.81 21.31 -12.04
CA ASP A 4 -2.99 20.04 -11.34
C ASP A 4 -2.06 19.94 -10.13
N GLU A 5 -2.66 19.78 -8.95
CA GLU A 5 -1.94 19.71 -7.67
C GLU A 5 -1.10 18.45 -7.56
N VAL A 6 -1.56 17.32 -8.12
CA VAL A 6 -0.83 16.05 -8.09
C VAL A 6 0.43 16.13 -8.95
N THR A 7 0.33 16.68 -10.16
CA THR A 7 1.47 16.97 -11.04
C THR A 7 2.47 17.90 -10.35
N ARG A 8 1.97 18.89 -9.60
CA ARG A 8 2.81 19.80 -8.84
C ARG A 8 3.58 19.08 -7.75
N LEU A 9 2.90 18.28 -6.92
CA LEU A 9 3.53 17.45 -5.89
C LEU A 9 4.61 16.53 -6.48
N ILE A 10 4.30 15.82 -7.57
CA ILE A 10 5.24 14.92 -8.26
C ILE A 10 6.51 15.65 -8.70
N LEU A 11 6.37 16.83 -9.31
CA LEU A 11 7.50 17.57 -9.87
C LEU A 11 8.28 18.34 -8.81
N ASP A 12 7.61 18.83 -7.76
CA ASP A 12 8.25 19.51 -6.64
C ASP A 12 9.07 18.54 -5.76
N ASP A 13 8.61 17.30 -5.62
CA ASP A 13 9.31 16.24 -4.88
C ASP A 13 10.37 15.48 -5.72
N HIS A 14 10.49 15.79 -7.02
CA HIS A 14 11.42 15.10 -7.90
C HIS A 14 12.89 15.44 -7.58
N ASP A 15 13.69 14.41 -7.28
CA ASP A 15 15.11 14.55 -6.99
C ASP A 15 15.97 14.37 -8.26
N VAL A 16 16.48 15.50 -8.77
CA VAL A 16 17.36 15.54 -9.95
C VAL A 16 18.67 14.76 -9.74
N GLY A 17 19.22 14.77 -8.52
CA GLY A 17 20.42 14.01 -8.18
C GLY A 17 20.17 12.50 -8.15
N ALA A 18 18.99 12.08 -7.70
CA ALA A 18 18.57 10.68 -7.78
C ALA A 18 18.31 10.24 -9.23
N PHE A 19 17.86 11.14 -10.10
CA PHE A 19 17.60 10.85 -11.53
C PHE A 19 18.88 10.76 -12.37
N GLU A 20 19.92 11.51 -12.02
CA GLU A 20 21.16 11.66 -12.80
C GLU A 20 21.72 10.35 -13.38
N PRO A 21 21.82 9.23 -12.61
CA PRO A 21 22.41 7.99 -13.10
C PRO A 21 21.71 7.38 -14.31
N VAL A 22 20.43 7.66 -14.49
CA VAL A 22 19.59 7.11 -15.57
C VAL A 22 19.02 8.19 -16.50
N SER A 23 19.36 9.46 -16.26
CA SER A 23 18.80 10.61 -16.97
C SER A 23 19.05 10.64 -18.47
N HIS A 24 20.13 9.98 -18.92
CA HIS A 24 20.54 9.88 -20.31
C HIS A 24 19.85 8.73 -21.06
N LEU A 25 19.11 7.86 -20.37
CA LEU A 25 18.51 6.68 -20.96
C LEU A 25 17.22 7.02 -21.70
N THR A 26 17.00 6.40 -22.87
CA THR A 26 15.67 6.35 -23.47
C THR A 26 14.76 5.44 -22.66
N VAL A 27 13.44 5.48 -22.90
CA VAL A 27 12.50 4.53 -22.24
C VAL A 27 12.88 3.07 -22.51
N GLY A 28 13.33 2.76 -23.73
CA GLY A 28 13.81 1.42 -24.10
C GLY A 28 15.07 1.02 -23.36
N ASP A 29 16.04 1.93 -23.26
CA ASP A 29 17.29 1.69 -22.52
C ASP A 29 17.06 1.61 -21.01
N PHE A 30 16.11 2.38 -20.47
CA PHE A 30 15.70 2.28 -19.08
C PHE A 30 15.07 0.91 -18.78
N ARG A 31 14.23 0.37 -19.67
CA ARG A 31 13.75 -1.03 -19.56
C ARG A 31 14.92 -2.01 -19.51
N ASN A 32 15.88 -1.89 -20.43
CA ASN A 32 17.04 -2.78 -20.49
C ASN A 32 17.90 -2.67 -19.23
N TRP A 33 18.09 -1.45 -18.72
CA TRP A 33 18.82 -1.18 -17.49
C TRP A 33 18.13 -1.81 -16.26
N LEU A 34 16.81 -1.66 -16.12
CA LEU A 34 16.02 -2.30 -15.05
C LEU A 34 16.12 -3.83 -15.07
N LEU A 35 16.21 -4.43 -16.25
CA LEU A 35 16.37 -5.88 -16.43
C LEU A 35 17.81 -6.36 -16.14
N SER A 36 18.80 -5.48 -16.25
CA SER A 36 20.21 -5.80 -16.01
C SER A 36 20.56 -6.03 -14.52
N ASP A 37 21.77 -6.54 -14.27
CA ASP A 37 22.32 -6.72 -12.92
C ASP A 37 22.73 -5.39 -12.25
N LEU A 38 22.78 -4.28 -13.01
CA LEU A 38 23.10 -2.95 -12.48
C LEU A 38 21.97 -2.38 -11.63
N ALA A 39 20.72 -2.77 -11.90
CA ALA A 39 19.54 -2.34 -11.17
C ALA A 39 19.35 -3.15 -9.87
N THR A 40 20.36 -3.11 -8.97
CA THR A 40 20.26 -3.76 -7.66
C THR A 40 19.18 -3.10 -6.79
N PRO A 41 18.64 -3.79 -5.76
CA PRO A 41 17.69 -3.17 -4.84
C PRO A 41 18.19 -1.85 -4.23
N GLU A 42 19.49 -1.77 -3.90
CA GLU A 42 20.12 -0.58 -3.35
C GLU A 42 20.14 0.57 -4.37
N MET A 43 20.45 0.26 -5.64
CA MET A 43 20.45 1.24 -6.71
C MET A 43 19.02 1.74 -6.99
N LEU A 44 18.03 0.84 -7.01
CA LEU A 44 16.62 1.19 -7.18
C LEU A 44 16.13 2.12 -6.07
N VAL A 45 16.53 1.86 -4.81
CA VAL A 45 16.24 2.76 -3.69
C VAL A 45 16.89 4.13 -3.89
N ARG A 46 18.13 4.17 -4.39
CA ARG A 46 18.86 5.42 -4.64
C ARG A 46 18.18 6.29 -5.70
N ILE A 47 17.71 5.70 -6.80
CA ILE A 47 17.15 6.48 -7.92
C ILE A 47 15.66 6.78 -7.79
N ARG A 48 14.93 6.12 -6.86
CA ARG A 48 13.45 6.15 -6.82
C ARG A 48 12.84 7.56 -6.80
N ALA A 49 13.49 8.50 -6.12
CA ALA A 49 13.00 9.88 -5.98
C ALA A 49 13.18 10.70 -7.28
N GLY A 50 14.02 10.22 -8.20
CA GLY A 50 14.21 10.79 -9.53
C GLY A 50 13.38 10.12 -10.61
N ILE A 51 12.46 9.20 -10.28
CA ILE A 51 11.60 8.54 -11.26
C ILE A 51 10.17 9.06 -11.08
N THR A 52 9.66 9.83 -12.04
CA THR A 52 8.26 10.27 -12.00
C THR A 52 7.30 9.12 -12.34
N PRO A 53 6.01 9.21 -11.96
CA PRO A 53 5.00 8.25 -12.37
C PRO A 53 4.89 8.08 -13.89
N GLU A 54 5.09 9.14 -14.68
CA GLU A 54 5.08 9.06 -16.15
C GLU A 54 6.24 8.21 -16.69
N MET A 55 7.45 8.37 -16.13
CA MET A 55 8.62 7.56 -16.52
C MET A 55 8.40 6.08 -16.18
N ALA A 56 7.91 5.79 -14.97
CA ALA A 56 7.54 4.44 -14.55
C ALA A 56 6.42 3.86 -15.44
N ALA A 57 5.40 4.65 -15.77
CA ALA A 57 4.30 4.24 -16.62
C ALA A 57 4.74 4.00 -18.08
N ALA A 58 5.68 4.78 -18.61
CA ALA A 58 6.22 4.64 -19.96
C ALA A 58 7.02 3.34 -20.10
N VAL A 59 7.91 3.06 -19.13
CA VAL A 59 8.74 1.86 -19.18
C VAL A 59 7.91 0.58 -18.97
N CYS A 60 6.93 0.60 -18.06
CA CYS A 60 6.03 -0.54 -17.84
C CYS A 60 5.19 -0.88 -19.09
N LYS A 61 4.81 0.11 -19.91
CA LYS A 61 4.00 -0.11 -21.12
C LYS A 61 4.72 -0.91 -22.21
N ILE A 62 6.06 -0.93 -22.19
CA ILE A 62 6.87 -1.67 -23.16
C ILE A 62 7.46 -2.97 -22.58
N MET A 63 7.09 -3.32 -21.35
CA MET A 63 7.52 -4.54 -20.68
C MET A 63 6.55 -5.69 -20.95
N ARG A 64 7.10 -6.89 -21.11
CA ARG A 64 6.31 -8.13 -21.08
C ARG A 64 5.95 -8.47 -19.63
N ASN A 65 4.97 -9.35 -19.40
CA ASN A 65 4.62 -9.81 -18.06
C ASN A 65 5.82 -10.36 -17.27
N GLN A 66 6.71 -11.10 -17.93
CA GLN A 66 7.93 -11.61 -17.29
C GLN A 66 8.88 -10.48 -16.89
N ASP A 67 9.04 -9.45 -17.73
CA ASP A 67 9.86 -8.28 -17.41
C ASP A 67 9.30 -7.57 -16.17
N LEU A 68 7.97 -7.36 -16.12
CA LEU A 68 7.30 -6.73 -14.97
C LEU A 68 7.54 -7.51 -13.67
N ILE A 69 7.43 -8.85 -13.72
CA ILE A 69 7.67 -9.71 -12.55
C ILE A 69 9.14 -9.62 -12.11
N LEU A 70 10.09 -9.73 -13.04
CA LEU A 70 11.53 -9.71 -12.75
C LEU A 70 11.98 -8.36 -12.18
N VAL A 71 11.49 -7.25 -12.75
CA VAL A 71 11.81 -5.90 -12.25
C VAL A 71 11.15 -5.66 -10.90
N ALA A 72 9.86 -5.99 -10.73
CA ALA A 72 9.16 -5.82 -9.46
C ALA A 72 9.82 -6.61 -8.32
N GLN A 73 10.38 -7.80 -8.59
CA GLN A 73 11.10 -8.59 -7.60
C GLN A 73 12.36 -7.89 -7.06
N LYS A 74 13.00 -7.02 -7.85
CA LYS A 74 14.15 -6.22 -7.44
C LYS A 74 13.73 -5.02 -6.58
N CYS A 75 12.54 -4.47 -6.82
CA CYS A 75 11.96 -3.32 -6.09
C CYS A 75 11.46 -3.71 -4.69
N ARG A 76 12.37 -3.81 -3.71
CA ARG A 76 12.01 -4.16 -2.33
C ARG A 76 11.50 -2.94 -1.55
N VAL A 77 10.21 -2.95 -1.20
CA VAL A 77 9.58 -1.91 -0.38
C VAL A 77 9.15 -2.52 0.95
N GLN A 78 9.66 -1.96 2.05
CA GLN A 78 9.32 -2.39 3.42
C GLN A 78 8.72 -1.19 4.15
N THR A 79 7.63 -1.43 4.87
CA THR A 79 6.98 -0.43 5.72
C THR A 79 6.65 -1.04 7.07
N ALA A 80 6.58 -0.21 8.10
CA ALA A 80 6.30 -0.65 9.46
C ALA A 80 5.27 0.26 10.13
N PHE A 81 4.35 -0.37 10.84
CA PHE A 81 3.45 0.28 11.79
C PHE A 81 3.42 -0.53 13.09
N ARG A 82 2.34 -1.28 13.38
CA ARG A 82 2.32 -2.28 14.47
C ARG A 82 3.04 -3.58 14.10
N SER A 83 3.07 -3.89 12.80
CA SER A 83 3.84 -4.98 12.20
C SER A 83 4.69 -4.46 11.03
N THR A 84 5.59 -5.30 10.49
CA THR A 84 6.40 -4.98 9.30
C THR A 84 5.91 -5.78 8.10
N VAL A 85 5.56 -5.07 7.02
CA VAL A 85 5.09 -5.66 5.75
C VAL A 85 6.14 -5.44 4.66
N GLY A 86 6.25 -6.41 3.72
CA GLY A 86 7.16 -6.32 2.57
C GLY A 86 8.51 -7.03 2.75
N LEU A 87 8.69 -7.78 3.84
CA LEU A 87 9.89 -8.60 4.05
C LEU A 87 9.96 -9.78 3.05
N PRO A 88 11.16 -10.16 2.55
CA PRO A 88 11.31 -11.31 1.67
C PRO A 88 10.77 -12.61 2.28
N GLY A 89 10.11 -13.42 1.46
CA GLY A 89 9.54 -14.71 1.88
C GLY A 89 8.27 -14.60 2.73
N ARG A 90 7.68 -13.40 2.85
CA ARG A 90 6.41 -13.17 3.54
C ARG A 90 5.36 -12.63 2.57
N MET A 91 4.13 -13.11 2.72
CA MET A 91 2.97 -12.61 1.99
C MET A 91 1.90 -12.23 3.01
N SER A 92 1.60 -10.94 3.09
CA SER A 92 0.59 -10.41 4.00
C SER A 92 -0.76 -10.32 3.33
N THR A 93 -1.83 -10.40 4.12
CA THR A 93 -3.20 -10.37 3.65
C THR A 93 -4.04 -9.38 4.44
N ARG A 94 -4.97 -8.74 3.75
CA ARG A 94 -6.01 -7.94 4.37
C ARG A 94 -7.17 -8.86 4.76
N LEU A 95 -7.64 -8.74 5.99
CA LEU A 95 -8.90 -9.30 6.44
C LEU A 95 -9.98 -8.22 6.33
N GLN A 96 -10.93 -8.39 5.42
CA GLN A 96 -11.99 -7.41 5.13
C GLN A 96 -13.38 -8.00 5.43
N PRO A 97 -13.85 -7.92 6.68
CA PRO A 97 -15.10 -8.56 7.12
C PRO A 97 -16.29 -7.65 6.83
N ASN A 98 -16.59 -7.37 5.57
CA ASN A 98 -17.72 -6.53 5.18
C ASN A 98 -19.05 -7.27 5.40
N HIS A 99 -20.07 -6.56 5.89
CA HIS A 99 -21.44 -7.08 5.99
C HIS A 99 -22.41 -6.14 5.26
N PRO A 100 -23.42 -6.64 4.50
CA PRO A 100 -24.32 -5.79 3.70
C PRO A 100 -25.06 -4.70 4.48
N THR A 101 -25.26 -4.91 5.77
CA THR A 101 -25.94 -4.00 6.70
C THR A 101 -25.07 -3.59 7.88
N ASP A 102 -23.76 -3.83 7.81
CA ASP A 102 -22.83 -3.63 8.93
C ASP A 102 -23.26 -4.31 10.25
N ASP A 103 -23.81 -5.53 10.17
CA ASP A 103 -24.21 -6.28 11.36
C ASP A 103 -22.98 -6.71 12.16
N ILE A 104 -22.90 -6.27 13.40
CA ILE A 104 -21.75 -6.46 14.28
C ILE A 104 -21.44 -7.96 14.47
N THR A 105 -22.47 -8.80 14.58
CA THR A 105 -22.29 -10.24 14.81
C THR A 105 -21.70 -10.92 13.57
N GLY A 106 -22.23 -10.60 12.39
CA GLY A 106 -21.71 -11.10 11.11
C GLY A 106 -20.27 -10.65 10.86
N ILE A 107 -19.95 -9.39 11.16
CA ILE A 107 -18.59 -8.85 11.07
C ILE A 107 -17.65 -9.59 12.03
N ALA A 108 -18.03 -9.74 13.30
CA ALA A 108 -17.22 -10.42 14.30
C ALA A 108 -16.96 -11.90 13.95
N ALA A 109 -17.97 -12.59 13.41
CA ALA A 109 -17.82 -13.96 12.92
C ALA A 109 -16.82 -14.04 11.75
N SER A 110 -16.89 -13.11 10.80
CA SER A 110 -15.95 -13.05 9.68
C SER A 110 -14.52 -12.69 10.11
N ILE A 111 -14.35 -11.83 11.12
CA ILE A 111 -13.05 -11.55 11.72
C ILE A 111 -12.45 -12.85 12.30
N LEU A 112 -13.23 -13.58 13.10
CA LEU A 112 -12.77 -14.82 13.71
C LEU A 112 -12.36 -15.85 12.65
N ASP A 113 -13.21 -16.08 11.64
CA ASP A 113 -12.92 -17.03 10.56
C ASP A 113 -11.63 -16.66 9.82
N GLY A 114 -11.47 -15.39 9.44
CA GLY A 114 -10.26 -14.93 8.75
C GLY A 114 -8.99 -15.09 9.59
N LEU A 115 -9.05 -14.80 10.89
CA LEU A 115 -7.91 -14.99 11.79
C LEU A 115 -7.51 -16.47 11.92
N LEU A 116 -8.46 -17.41 11.86
CA LEU A 116 -8.17 -18.84 11.88
C LEU A 116 -7.39 -19.31 10.64
N TYR A 117 -7.50 -18.60 9.52
CA TYR A 117 -6.69 -18.82 8.31
C TYR A 117 -5.37 -18.03 8.28
N GLY A 118 -5.04 -17.30 9.35
CA GLY A 118 -3.87 -16.43 9.41
C GLY A 118 -4.01 -15.15 8.58
N SER A 119 -5.23 -14.72 8.28
CA SER A 119 -5.49 -13.48 7.56
C SER A 119 -5.51 -12.26 8.48
N GLY A 120 -5.13 -11.10 7.93
CA GLY A 120 -5.25 -9.82 8.62
C GLY A 120 -3.95 -9.28 9.20
N ASP A 121 -2.80 -9.86 8.89
CA ASP A 121 -1.49 -9.33 9.27
C ASP A 121 -1.14 -8.01 8.55
N ALA A 122 -1.70 -7.78 7.35
CA ALA A 122 -1.59 -6.49 6.66
C ALA A 122 -2.51 -5.43 7.26
N VAL A 123 -3.76 -5.78 7.57
CA VAL A 123 -4.77 -4.93 8.22
C VAL A 123 -6.06 -5.75 8.41
N ILE A 124 -6.76 -5.54 9.53
CA ILE A 124 -8.18 -5.89 9.67
C ILE A 124 -8.98 -4.64 9.30
N GLY A 125 -9.62 -4.64 8.13
CA GLY A 125 -10.14 -3.41 7.51
C GLY A 125 -11.56 -3.52 6.99
N ILE A 126 -12.51 -2.75 7.53
CA ILE A 126 -13.93 -2.78 7.14
C ILE A 126 -14.24 -1.63 6.18
N ASN A 127 -14.92 -1.92 5.06
CA ASN A 127 -15.58 -0.90 4.26
C ASN A 127 -17.07 -0.87 4.66
N PRO A 128 -17.50 0.15 5.43
CA PRO A 128 -18.85 0.17 5.99
C PRO A 128 -19.89 0.40 4.89
N ALA A 129 -21.06 -0.24 5.03
CA ALA A 129 -22.21 -0.02 4.16
C ALA A 129 -22.82 1.38 4.36
N THR A 130 -22.65 1.98 5.54
CA THR A 130 -23.09 3.36 5.83
C THR A 130 -21.92 4.27 6.15
N ASP A 131 -21.88 5.43 5.50
CA ASP A 131 -20.80 6.41 5.67
C ASP A 131 -21.17 7.46 6.75
N ASN A 132 -21.12 7.06 8.03
CA ASN A 132 -21.27 7.99 9.15
C ASN A 132 -20.26 7.73 10.27
N VAL A 133 -19.89 8.80 10.98
CA VAL A 133 -18.84 8.80 12.01
C VAL A 133 -19.18 7.87 13.17
N ALA A 134 -20.41 7.93 13.68
CA ALA A 134 -20.82 7.10 14.82
C ALA A 134 -20.71 5.60 14.54
N GLN A 135 -21.07 5.15 13.34
CA GLN A 135 -20.88 3.75 12.94
C GLN A 135 -19.40 3.41 12.77
N SER A 136 -18.61 4.30 12.17
CA SER A 136 -17.16 4.10 12.02
C SER A 136 -16.47 3.92 13.38
N VAL A 137 -16.82 4.74 14.37
CA VAL A 137 -16.32 4.61 15.76
C VAL A 137 -16.68 3.25 16.36
N ARG A 138 -17.94 2.81 16.22
CA ARG A 138 -18.38 1.48 16.72
C ARG A 138 -17.58 0.33 16.09
N LEU A 139 -17.35 0.39 14.78
CA LEU A 139 -16.58 -0.63 14.07
C LEU A 139 -15.10 -0.62 14.45
N LEU A 140 -14.51 0.57 14.64
CA LEU A 140 -13.14 0.71 15.15
C LEU A 140 -13.00 0.12 16.55
N GLN A 141 -13.95 0.41 17.45
CA GLN A 141 -13.98 -0.14 18.80
C GLN A 141 -14.09 -1.66 18.80
N LEU A 142 -14.99 -2.24 17.98
CA LEU A 142 -15.12 -3.69 17.82
C LEU A 142 -13.79 -4.35 17.44
N MET A 143 -13.10 -3.80 16.43
CA MET A 143 -11.81 -4.34 15.99
C MET A 143 -10.71 -4.15 17.05
N ASP A 144 -10.67 -3.01 17.73
CA ASP A 144 -9.71 -2.75 18.82
C ASP A 144 -9.90 -3.72 19.99
N GLU A 145 -11.15 -3.99 20.38
CA GLU A 145 -11.47 -4.96 21.43
C GLU A 145 -10.93 -6.36 21.08
N VAL A 146 -11.15 -6.83 19.85
CA VAL A 146 -10.64 -8.13 19.38
C VAL A 146 -9.10 -8.14 19.38
N ILE A 147 -8.48 -7.11 18.79
CA ILE A 147 -7.02 -7.01 18.68
C ILE A 147 -6.37 -7.01 20.07
N ARG A 148 -6.89 -6.20 21.00
CA ARG A 148 -6.34 -6.09 22.35
C ARG A 148 -6.59 -7.34 23.18
N LYS A 149 -7.78 -7.94 23.08
CA LYS A 149 -8.13 -9.15 23.84
C LYS A 149 -7.24 -10.34 23.50
N TYR A 150 -6.86 -10.49 22.24
CA TYR A 150 -6.02 -11.59 21.76
C TYR A 150 -4.57 -11.19 21.45
N GLU A 151 -4.18 -9.95 21.80
CA GLU A 151 -2.83 -9.40 21.58
C GLU A 151 -2.33 -9.58 20.14
N ILE A 152 -3.24 -9.37 19.16
CA ILE A 152 -2.97 -9.64 17.74
C ILE A 152 -2.01 -8.57 17.20
N PRO A 153 -0.85 -8.93 16.62
CA PRO A 153 0.11 -7.96 16.10
C PRO A 153 -0.32 -7.41 14.73
N THR A 154 -1.40 -6.63 14.72
CA THR A 154 -1.98 -6.03 13.51
C THR A 154 -2.58 -4.64 13.78
N GLN A 155 -3.02 -4.00 12.71
CA GLN A 155 -3.70 -2.72 12.65
C GLN A 155 -5.15 -2.88 12.21
N SER A 156 -6.01 -2.00 12.71
CA SER A 156 -7.41 -1.86 12.29
C SER A 156 -7.60 -0.64 11.39
N CYS A 157 -8.58 -0.69 10.50
CA CYS A 157 -8.96 0.44 9.65
C CYS A 157 -10.44 0.38 9.29
N VAL A 158 -11.15 1.50 9.35
CA VAL A 158 -12.47 1.64 8.72
C VAL A 158 -12.30 2.55 7.50
N LEU A 159 -12.63 2.04 6.32
CA LEU A 159 -12.38 2.71 5.05
C LEU A 159 -13.53 3.66 4.67
N THR A 160 -13.84 4.59 5.58
CA THR A 160 -14.79 5.70 5.38
C THR A 160 -14.10 6.88 4.68
N HIS A 161 -14.84 7.94 4.36
CA HIS A 161 -14.23 9.19 3.89
C HIS A 161 -13.18 9.71 4.88
N VAL A 162 -12.08 10.27 4.38
CA VAL A 162 -10.94 10.68 5.23
C VAL A 162 -11.35 11.71 6.29
N THR A 163 -12.30 12.60 5.99
CA THR A 163 -12.82 13.59 6.95
C THR A 163 -13.58 12.93 8.10
N ASN A 164 -14.34 11.86 7.84
CA ASN A 164 -15.04 11.11 8.89
C ASN A 164 -14.04 10.36 9.78
N THR A 165 -12.93 9.91 9.21
CA THR A 165 -11.84 9.28 9.98
C THR A 165 -11.18 10.31 10.90
N LEU A 166 -10.93 11.53 10.42
CA LEU A 166 -10.40 12.60 11.25
C LEU A 166 -11.36 12.97 12.39
N GLU A 167 -12.65 13.15 12.09
CA GLU A 167 -13.68 13.44 13.10
C GLU A 167 -13.84 12.29 14.12
N ALA A 168 -13.67 11.04 13.69
CA ALA A 168 -13.71 9.88 14.60
C ALA A 168 -12.49 9.77 15.54
N ILE A 169 -11.36 10.43 15.20
CA ILE A 169 -10.13 10.45 16.00
C ILE A 169 -10.15 11.58 17.03
N GLU A 170 -10.84 12.68 16.74
CA GLU A 170 -11.04 13.83 17.64
C GLU A 170 -11.87 13.48 18.89
#